data_AF-A0A8H3DBT0-F1
#
_entry.id   AF-A0A8H3DBT0-F1
#
_cell.length_a   1.000
_cell.length_b   1.000
_cell.length_c   1.000
_cell.angle_alpha   90.00
_cell.angle_beta   90.00
_cell.angle_gamma   90.00
#
_symmetry.space_group_name_H-M   'P 1'
#
loop_
_entity.id
_entity.type
_entity.pdbx_description
1 polymer ?
#
loop_
_entity_poly.entity_id
_entity_poly.type
_entity_poly.pdbx_seq_one_letter_code
_entity_poly.pdbx_strand_id
1 'polypeptide(L)' 'MPVAKKIALATGATDYNILQNNGTIAHQVVPHVHFHVIPKPSASDNEGLVIGWPTKPADQTELQKLLDEMKSRL' A
#
# COMPACT_ATOMS: atom_id res chain seq x y z
N MET A 1 -3.76 1.26 -11.92
CA MET A 1 -3.17 2.60 -12.11
C MET A 1 -2.08 2.56 -13.21
N PRO A 2 -2.43 2.68 -14.50
CA PRO A 2 -1.47 2.50 -15.60
C PRO A 2 -0.32 3.51 -15.62
N VAL A 3 -0.57 4.75 -15.15
CA VAL A 3 0.41 5.84 -15.18
C VAL A 3 1.59 5.60 -14.23
N ALA A 4 1.35 5.20 -12.97
CA ALA A 4 2.44 4.94 -12.03
C ALA A 4 3.38 3.83 -12.50
N LYS A 5 2.84 2.75 -13.07
CA LYS A 5 3.66 1.68 -13.67
C LYS A 5 4.55 2.23 -14.79
N LYS A 6 4.00 3.07 -15.68
CA LYS A 6 4.79 3.68 -16.76
C LYS A 6 5.89 4.58 -16.21
N ILE A 7 5.59 5.38 -15.18
CA ILE A 7 6.59 6.23 -14.52
C ILE A 7 7.70 5.39 -13.90
N ALA A 8 7.37 4.35 -13.11
CA ALA A 8 8.35 3.47 -12.48
C ALA A 8 9.28 2.79 -13.50
N LEU A 9 8.71 2.28 -14.60
CA LEU A 9 9.51 1.66 -15.66
C LEU A 9 10.39 2.70 -16.38
N ALA A 10 9.90 3.93 -16.57
CA ALA A 10 10.69 5.00 -17.17
C ALA A 10 11.88 5.43 -16.29
N THR A 11 11.83 5.21 -14.96
CA THR A 11 12.98 5.43 -14.08
C THR A 11 13.97 4.26 -14.05
N GLY A 12 13.71 3.18 -14.81
CA GLY A 12 14.53 1.97 -14.80
C GLY A 12 14.33 1.08 -13.57
N ALA A 13 13.29 1.33 -12.76
CA ALA A 13 13.01 0.53 -11.58
C ALA A 13 12.35 -0.80 -11.98
N THR A 14 13.00 -1.92 -11.67
CA THR A 14 12.42 -3.26 -11.82
C THR A 14 11.42 -3.53 -10.70
N ASP A 15 11.83 -3.25 -9.46
CA ASP A 15 11.05 -3.43 -8.24
C ASP A 15 10.64 -2.05 -7.69
N TYR A 16 9.35 -1.89 -7.37
CA TYR A 16 8.82 -0.64 -6.84
C TYR A 16 7.48 -0.85 -6.12
N ASN A 17 7.15 0.08 -5.22
CA ASN A 17 5.86 0.14 -4.54
C ASN A 17 5.02 1.32 -5.06
N ILE A 18 3.70 1.14 -5.06
CA ILE A 18 2.73 2.22 -5.20
C ILE A 18 2.03 2.34 -3.85
N LEU A 19 2.13 3.52 -3.23
CA LEU A 19 1.56 3.77 -1.90
C LEU A 19 0.65 4.99 -1.94
N GLN A 20 -0.51 4.88 -1.29
CA GLN A 20 -1.43 5.99 -1.10
C GLN A 20 -1.92 5.97 0.34
N ASN A 21 -1.70 7.08 1.05
CA ASN A 21 -2.02 7.22 2.46
C ASN A 21 -3.29 8.05 2.65
N ASN A 22 -4.26 7.53 3.41
CA ASN A 22 -5.50 8.23 3.77
C ASN A 22 -5.58 8.39 5.30
N GLY A 23 -5.43 9.61 5.78
CA GLY A 23 -5.45 9.95 7.21
C GLY A 23 -4.05 10.03 7.84
N THR A 24 -3.92 10.88 8.86
CA THR A 24 -2.63 11.21 9.50
C THR A 24 -1.91 10.01 10.10
N ILE A 25 -2.63 9.11 10.79
CA ILE A 25 -2.06 7.90 11.41
C ILE A 25 -1.62 6.89 10.33
N ALA A 26 -2.22 6.93 9.15
CA ALA A 26 -1.80 6.16 7.98
C ALA A 26 -0.67 6.87 7.20
N HIS A 27 0.06 7.81 7.83
CA HIS A 27 1.18 8.55 7.25
C HIS A 27 0.82 9.55 6.13
N GLN A 28 -0.43 10.04 6.07
CA GLN A 28 -0.77 11.16 5.18
C GLN A 28 -0.35 12.49 5.81
N VAL A 29 0.69 13.11 5.26
CA VAL A 29 1.18 14.42 5.73
C VAL A 29 0.49 15.57 5.00
N VAL A 30 0.36 15.47 3.67
CA VAL A 30 -0.30 16.50 2.84
C VAL A 30 -1.76 16.11 2.62
N PRO A 31 -2.74 16.96 2.98
CA PRO A 31 -4.18 16.67 2.88
C PRO A 31 -4.72 16.85 1.45
N HIS A 32 -4.03 16.25 0.48
CA HIS A 32 -4.44 16.12 -0.91
C HIS A 32 -4.13 14.70 -1.34
N VAL A 33 -5.00 14.03 -2.10
CA VAL A 33 -4.73 12.68 -2.60
C VAL A 33 -3.48 12.70 -3.48
N HIS A 34 -2.50 11.87 -3.14
CA HIS A 34 -1.28 11.69 -3.90
C HIS A 34 -0.86 10.22 -3.84
N PHE A 35 -0.28 9.74 -4.93
CA PHE A 35 0.28 8.40 -5.03
C PHE A 35 1.80 8.51 -5.07
N HIS A 36 2.47 7.80 -4.15
CA HIS A 36 3.91 7.63 -4.22
C HIS A 36 4.25 6.51 -5.22
N VAL A 37 5.30 6.74 -6.00
CA VAL A 37 6.00 5.70 -6.77
C VAL A 37 7.39 5.58 -6.17
N ILE A 38 7.68 4.46 -5.52
CA ILE A 38 8.88 4.30 -4.69
C ILE A 38 9.70 3.14 -5.26
N PRO A 39 10.80 3.39 -5.99
CA PRO A 39 11.75 2.36 -6.39
C PRO A 39 12.31 1.59 -5.18
N LYS A 40 12.51 0.28 -5.33
CA LYS A 40 13.09 -0.61 -4.32
C LYS A 40 14.35 -1.26 -4.88
N PRO A 41 15.52 -0.61 -4.78
CA PRO A 41 16.73 -1.06 -5.49
C PRO A 41 17.35 -2.33 -4.88
N SER A 42 17.04 -2.65 -3.63
CA SER A 42 17.55 -3.85 -2.96
C SER A 42 16.56 -4.39 -1.92
N ALA A 43 16.77 -5.65 -1.52
CA ALA A 43 16.03 -6.28 -0.43
C ALA A 43 16.44 -5.81 0.99
N SER A 44 17.41 -4.89 1.11
CA SER A 44 17.83 -4.33 2.41
C SER A 44 16.91 -3.21 2.88
N ASP A 45 16.92 -2.89 4.17
CA ASP A 45 16.08 -1.81 4.73
C ASP A 45 16.72 -0.40 4.64
N ASN A 46 17.87 -0.28 3.95
CA ASN A 46 18.59 0.98 3.84
C ASN A 46 17.98 1.94 2.81
N GLU A 47 17.22 1.43 1.83
CA GLU A 47 16.68 2.20 0.70
C GLU A 47 15.29 1.71 0.29
N GLY A 48 14.47 2.63 -0.24
CA GLY A 48 13.11 2.37 -0.70
C GLY A 48 12.07 2.28 0.43
N LEU A 49 10.91 1.69 0.14
CA LEU A 49 9.87 1.49 1.14
C LEU A 49 10.19 0.27 2.03
N VAL A 50 10.13 0.48 3.34
CA VAL A 50 10.27 -0.59 4.36
C VAL A 50 8.92 -0.75 5.07
N ILE A 51 8.43 -1.98 5.15
CA ILE A 51 7.11 -2.28 5.73
C ILE A 51 7.25 -3.37 6.79
N GLY A 52 6.81 -3.07 8.01
CA GLY A 52 6.55 -4.11 9.02
C GLY A 52 5.21 -4.79 8.73
N TRP A 53 5.19 -6.13 8.74
CA TRP A 53 4.00 -6.91 8.40
C TRP A 53 3.47 -7.75 9.59
N PRO A 54 2.84 -7.13 10.61
CA PRO A 54 2.35 -7.83 11.79
C PRO A 54 1.05 -8.59 11.49
N THR A 55 1.17 -9.85 11.06
CA THR A 55 0.02 -10.72 10.79
C THR A 55 -0.63 -11.25 12.07
N LYS A 56 -1.92 -11.55 11.99
CA LYS A 56 -2.67 -12.28 13.02
C LYS A 56 -3.38 -13.48 12.37
N PRO A 57 -3.60 -14.59 13.09
CA PRO A 57 -4.49 -15.65 12.63
C PRO A 57 -5.88 -15.08 12.31
N ALA A 58 -6.54 -15.64 11.30
CA ALA A 58 -7.88 -15.23 10.90
C ALA A 58 -8.84 -16.41 10.96
N ASP A 59 -10.01 -16.21 11.57
CA ASP A 59 -11.09 -17.19 11.61
C ASP A 59 -12.06 -16.94 10.44
N GLN A 60 -12.45 -18.01 9.74
CA GLN A 60 -13.29 -17.90 8.54
C GLN A 60 -14.70 -17.37 8.86
N THR A 61 -15.24 -17.69 10.05
CA THR A 61 -16.55 -17.22 10.49
C THR A 61 -16.51 -15.72 10.78
N GLU A 62 -15.46 -15.25 11.46
CA GLU A 62 -15.23 -13.83 11.71
C GLU A 62 -15.04 -13.03 10.42
N LEU A 63 -14.27 -13.57 9.46
CA LEU A 63 -14.07 -12.96 8.15
C LEU A 63 -15.39 -12.86 7.35
N GLN A 64 -16.22 -13.90 7.37
CA GLN A 64 -17.51 -13.88 6.70
C GLN A 64 -18.44 -12.82 7.30
N LYS A 65 -18.49 -12.73 8.63
CA LYS A 65 -19.26 -11.69 9.33
C LYS A 65 -18.79 -10.28 8.93
N LEU A 66 -17.47 -10.04 8.91
CA LEU A 66 -16.90 -8.76 8.50
C LEU A 66 -17.27 -8.40 7.06
N LEU A 67 -17.23 -9.37 6.13
CA LEU A 67 -17.62 -9.16 4.74
C LEU A 67 -19.09 -8.72 4.63
N ASP A 68 -19.99 -9.38 5.34
CA ASP A 68 -21.42 -9.05 5.31
C ASP A 68 -21.69 -7.66 5.90
N GLU A 69 -20.99 -7.30 6.99
CA GLU A 69 -21.00 -5.95 7.54
C GLU A 69 -20.51 -4.90 6.53
N MET A 70 -19.39 -5.16 5.83
CA MET A 70 -18.87 -4.26 4.79
C MET A 70 -19.87 -4.07 3.65
N LYS A 71 -20.48 -5.16 3.15
CA LYS A 71 -21.48 -5.10 2.07
C LYS A 71 -22.70 -4.27 2.44
N SER A 72 -23.12 -4.27 3.71
CA SER A 72 -24.24 -3.43 4.16
C SER A 72 -23.96 -1.92 4.17
N ARG A 73 -22.69 -1.52 4.04
CA ARG A 73 -22.22 -0.13 4.09
C ARG A 73 -21.70 0.38 2.73
N LEU A 74 -21.74 -0.47 1.70
CA LEU A 74 -21.41 -0.16 0.31
C LEU A 74 -22.70 0.06 -0.48
#